data_AF-A0ABD2RXS2-F1
#
_entry.id   AF-A0ABD2RXS2-F1
#
_cell.length_a   1.000
_cell.length_b   1.000
_cell.length_c   1.000
_cell.angle_alpha   90.00
_cell.angle_beta   90.00
_cell.angle_gamma   90.00
#
_symmetry.space_group_name_H-M   'P 1'
#
loop_
_entity.id
_entity.type
_entity.pdbx_description
1 polymer ?
#
loop_
_entity_poly.entity_id
_entity_poly.type
_entity_poly.pdbx_seq_one_letter_code
_entity_poly.pdbx_strand_id
1 'polypeptide(L)'
;MTGFFSLSKHSSPPHASSQSTHHKFSDTLMEDTLKNAEEIIKRWDLDESSSNLFQDNRTEAKQFLDAVIDLQHAMQFVVKESSTSQLLVRAQNLMKIAIKRLEKEFYTILAGNRYFLDSESGSRESTRSSCSDEDQGSEDDNAEIEARFAEISIADEGEKVSVAVDLKAIADCMIEAGYGKECSKIYELNRKSVIEETLYYLGVDNIFPSAVQKMDWKDLEKKIKIWLNAVKVAVSTLFYGERILCDQVFSISDSIRESCFTGIAKDSALTLFTFPEMVAKYKKLSLEKMFRILDLYDSISELLSEIEVIFGFDSTVAVKSQALTSMAKLRDAARAMLAEFESAIKKDSSKVVAGGGIHPLTRYVMNYLIFLSDYSGPVSDIIADWKAVVKSPLPESYLLSPIADDGDSPSCIVSVRLTWLILVLLCKLDGKAGFYGDVPLSYLFLANNLNYVVSKVRQSSLKLLLGPDWLSNHEAKVEQYMANFKRMGWSSVMTSLPENSTAEISPAEAKECFCKFSLSFEETYWKQRSWVIPDPKLRDEVKISLAKKILSAYRPFSQKYGEKVAWMESGGGVESILRFAPDNVQNYLSDLYHGSSENSSTTSSSHGSSSRSTPMWSSPPRGR
;
A
#
# COMPACT_ATOMS: atom_id res chain seq x y z
N MET A 1 21.58 -21.89 -58.03
CA MET A 1 22.62 -21.98 -59.06
C MET A 1 23.14 -23.42 -59.07
N THR A 2 23.10 -24.08 -60.25
CA THR A 2 23.80 -25.32 -60.66
C THR A 2 23.58 -26.62 -59.86
N GLY A 3 23.17 -27.78 -60.40
CA GLY A 3 22.86 -28.22 -61.77
C GLY A 3 22.72 -29.76 -61.88
N PHE A 4 21.76 -30.20 -62.71
CA PHE A 4 21.69 -31.38 -63.62
C PHE A 4 21.85 -32.87 -63.19
N PHE A 5 20.73 -33.61 -63.42
CA PHE A 5 20.46 -34.98 -63.94
C PHE A 5 21.56 -36.05 -64.15
N SER A 6 21.25 -37.32 -63.79
CA SER A 6 21.04 -38.45 -64.75
C SER A 6 20.69 -39.80 -64.05
N LEU A 7 19.75 -40.55 -64.62
CA LEU A 7 19.42 -41.96 -64.32
C LEU A 7 20.38 -42.94 -65.04
N SER A 8 20.70 -44.08 -64.40
CA SER A 8 20.78 -45.38 -65.10
C SER A 8 20.62 -46.57 -64.14
N LYS A 9 20.29 -47.73 -64.72
CA LYS A 9 19.47 -48.83 -64.20
C LYS A 9 20.25 -50.00 -63.57
N HIS A 10 19.54 -50.64 -62.62
CA HIS A 10 19.46 -52.08 -62.28
C HIS A 10 20.70 -52.99 -62.26
N SER A 11 20.94 -53.55 -61.07
CA SER A 11 21.15 -54.98 -60.87
C SER A 11 20.48 -55.43 -59.55
N SER A 12 19.51 -56.35 -59.63
CA SER A 12 18.97 -57.13 -58.49
C SER A 12 19.91 -58.31 -58.20
N PRO A 13 20.02 -58.89 -56.98
CA PRO A 13 18.95 -59.68 -56.31
C PRO A 13 19.08 -59.73 -54.75
N PRO A 14 18.49 -60.67 -53.97
CA PRO A 14 17.17 -61.33 -53.99
C PRO A 14 16.36 -61.15 -52.66
N HIS A 15 15.13 -61.72 -52.65
CA HIS A 15 14.21 -62.00 -51.51
C HIS A 15 13.20 -60.92 -51.06
N ALA A 16 12.05 -60.92 -51.76
CA ALA A 16 10.80 -60.23 -51.40
C ALA A 16 9.73 -61.22 -50.85
N SER A 17 10.12 -62.23 -50.06
CA SER A 17 9.16 -63.16 -49.43
C SER A 17 8.79 -62.80 -48.00
N SER A 18 9.52 -61.90 -47.34
CA SER A 18 9.20 -61.43 -45.97
C SER A 18 8.15 -60.31 -45.98
N GLN A 19 8.19 -59.40 -46.95
CA GLN A 19 7.29 -58.23 -47.00
C GLN A 19 5.81 -58.59 -47.17
N SER A 20 5.44 -59.60 -47.98
CA SER A 20 4.02 -59.93 -48.20
C SER A 20 3.38 -60.71 -47.03
N THR A 21 4.16 -61.50 -46.30
CA THR A 21 3.73 -62.15 -45.05
C THR A 21 3.63 -61.14 -43.90
N HIS A 22 4.56 -60.19 -43.82
CA HIS A 22 4.47 -59.10 -42.85
C HIS A 22 3.25 -58.22 -43.09
N HIS A 23 2.95 -57.86 -44.35
CA HIS A 23 1.71 -57.14 -44.68
C HIS A 23 0.44 -57.91 -44.32
N LYS A 24 0.35 -59.21 -44.60
CA LYS A 24 -0.84 -60.00 -44.23
C LYS A 24 -1.00 -60.19 -42.72
N PHE A 25 0.11 -60.33 -41.99
CA PHE A 25 0.10 -60.44 -40.53
C PHE A 25 -0.28 -59.11 -39.87
N SER A 26 0.21 -58.00 -40.43
CA SER A 26 -0.15 -56.64 -40.05
C SER A 26 -1.63 -56.33 -40.29
N ASP A 27 -2.15 -56.67 -41.48
CA ASP A 27 -3.55 -56.46 -41.83
C ASP A 27 -4.50 -57.28 -40.94
N THR A 28 -4.14 -58.53 -40.61
CA THR A 28 -4.95 -59.38 -39.71
C THR A 28 -4.96 -58.87 -38.28
N LEU A 29 -3.80 -58.42 -37.77
CA LEU A 29 -3.70 -57.86 -36.42
C LEU A 29 -4.41 -56.51 -36.32
N MET A 30 -4.38 -55.69 -37.38
CA MET A 30 -5.18 -54.47 -37.48
C MET A 30 -6.68 -54.79 -37.47
N GLU A 31 -7.13 -55.75 -38.27
CA GLU A 31 -8.55 -56.11 -38.39
C GLU A 31 -9.12 -56.62 -37.05
N ASP A 32 -8.35 -57.40 -36.30
CA ASP A 32 -8.73 -57.87 -34.95
C ASP A 32 -8.80 -56.71 -33.94
N THR A 33 -7.82 -55.80 -33.96
CA THR A 33 -7.81 -54.61 -33.10
C THR A 33 -8.99 -53.69 -33.42
N LEU A 34 -9.29 -53.52 -34.70
CA LEU A 34 -10.35 -52.66 -35.19
C LEU A 34 -11.72 -53.22 -34.84
N LYS A 35 -11.91 -54.55 -34.91
CA LYS A 35 -13.14 -55.20 -34.48
C LYS A 35 -13.38 -55.06 -32.97
N ASN A 36 -12.35 -55.26 -32.16
CA ASN A 36 -12.44 -55.08 -30.70
C ASN A 36 -12.75 -53.62 -30.33
N ALA A 37 -12.04 -52.67 -30.95
CA ALA A 37 -12.29 -51.24 -30.74
C ALA A 37 -13.70 -50.84 -31.20
N GLU A 38 -14.19 -51.39 -32.31
CA GLU A 38 -15.54 -51.11 -32.82
C GLU A 38 -16.65 -51.57 -31.87
N GLU A 39 -16.51 -52.73 -31.24
CA GLU A 39 -17.49 -53.25 -30.26
C GLU A 39 -17.58 -52.40 -28.99
N ILE A 40 -16.48 -51.75 -28.61
CA ILE A 40 -16.40 -50.88 -27.43
C ILE A 40 -16.83 -49.46 -27.77
N ILE A 41 -16.28 -48.88 -28.85
CA ILE A 41 -16.49 -47.47 -29.22
C ILE A 41 -17.93 -47.21 -29.67
N LYS A 42 -18.51 -48.07 -30.51
CA LYS A 42 -19.88 -47.84 -31.02
C LYS A 42 -20.94 -47.89 -29.94
N ARG A 43 -20.75 -48.70 -28.90
CA ARG A 43 -21.66 -48.80 -27.75
C ARG A 43 -21.85 -47.45 -27.04
N TRP A 44 -20.86 -46.58 -27.16
CA TRP A 44 -20.82 -45.26 -26.55
C TRP A 44 -20.88 -44.14 -27.59
N ASP A 45 -21.39 -44.43 -28.79
CA ASP A 45 -21.71 -43.38 -29.75
C ASP A 45 -22.76 -42.45 -29.15
N LEU A 46 -22.63 -41.15 -29.44
CA LEU A 46 -23.47 -40.10 -28.89
C LEU A 46 -24.93 -40.22 -29.33
N ASP A 47 -25.15 -40.88 -30.47
CA ASP A 47 -26.49 -41.16 -31.01
C ASP A 47 -27.14 -42.37 -30.33
N GLU A 48 -26.38 -43.25 -29.66
CA GLU A 48 -26.86 -44.49 -29.03
C GLU A 48 -26.98 -44.40 -27.50
N SER A 49 -26.19 -43.56 -26.83
CA SER A 49 -26.19 -43.47 -25.36
C SER A 49 -26.10 -42.03 -24.82
N SER A 50 -26.94 -41.72 -23.82
CA SER A 50 -26.94 -40.42 -23.12
C SER A 50 -26.28 -40.43 -21.73
N SER A 51 -25.85 -41.61 -21.26
CA SER A 51 -25.23 -41.84 -19.94
C SER A 51 -23.83 -41.21 -19.83
N ASN A 52 -23.30 -41.03 -18.61
CA ASN A 52 -21.98 -40.46 -18.34
C ASN A 52 -20.96 -41.58 -18.10
N LEU A 53 -20.06 -41.82 -19.06
CA LEU A 53 -19.14 -42.96 -19.05
C LEU A 53 -18.28 -43.03 -17.78
N PHE A 54 -17.74 -41.89 -17.33
CA PHE A 54 -16.82 -41.82 -16.20
C PHE A 54 -17.52 -41.81 -14.84
N GLN A 55 -18.78 -41.35 -14.77
CA GLN A 55 -19.56 -41.36 -13.53
C GLN A 55 -20.23 -42.71 -13.29
N ASP A 56 -20.69 -43.37 -14.35
CA ASP A 56 -21.52 -44.58 -14.23
C ASP A 56 -20.69 -45.87 -14.13
N ASN A 57 -19.55 -45.97 -14.82
CA ASN A 57 -18.73 -47.19 -14.81
C ASN A 57 -17.24 -46.98 -15.14
N ARG A 58 -16.41 -46.85 -14.10
CA ARG A 58 -14.94 -46.66 -14.24
C ARG A 58 -14.22 -47.75 -15.02
N THR A 59 -14.67 -48.99 -14.88
CA THR A 59 -14.06 -50.13 -15.56
C THR A 59 -14.29 -50.04 -17.07
N GLU A 60 -15.50 -49.66 -17.48
CA GLU A 60 -15.81 -49.41 -18.90
C GLU A 60 -15.12 -48.16 -19.42
N ALA A 61 -15.01 -47.10 -18.62
CA ALA A 61 -14.26 -45.89 -18.98
C ALA A 61 -12.80 -46.23 -19.30
N LYS A 62 -12.15 -47.05 -18.46
CA LYS A 62 -10.78 -47.51 -18.71
C LYS A 62 -10.66 -48.34 -19.99
N GLN A 63 -11.55 -49.32 -20.18
CA GLN A 63 -11.56 -50.14 -21.40
C GLN A 63 -11.78 -49.30 -22.66
N PHE A 64 -12.60 -48.25 -22.56
CA PHE A 64 -12.82 -47.31 -23.65
C PHE A 64 -11.56 -46.53 -23.98
N LEU A 65 -10.84 -45.99 -22.98
CA LEU A 65 -9.57 -45.29 -23.18
C LEU A 65 -8.52 -46.23 -23.81
N ASP A 66 -8.36 -47.45 -23.27
CA ASP A 66 -7.43 -48.44 -23.80
C ASP A 66 -7.74 -48.76 -25.29
N ALA A 67 -9.02 -48.94 -25.64
CA ALA A 67 -9.46 -49.19 -27.01
C ALA A 67 -9.14 -48.03 -27.98
N VAL A 68 -9.19 -46.78 -27.51
CA VAL A 68 -8.82 -45.60 -28.32
C VAL A 68 -7.33 -45.56 -28.59
N ILE A 69 -6.51 -45.85 -27.58
CA ILE A 69 -5.05 -45.91 -27.72
C ILE A 69 -4.62 -47.05 -28.63
N ASP A 70 -5.20 -48.24 -28.45
CA ASP A 70 -4.94 -49.39 -29.31
C ASP A 70 -5.32 -49.11 -30.77
N LEU A 71 -6.47 -48.47 -31.00
CA LEU A 71 -6.90 -48.05 -32.32
C LEU A 71 -5.91 -47.06 -32.95
N GLN A 72 -5.40 -46.10 -32.17
CA GLN A 72 -4.39 -45.14 -32.65
C GLN A 72 -3.08 -45.83 -33.03
N HIS A 73 -2.57 -46.74 -32.19
CA HIS A 73 -1.35 -47.49 -32.47
C HIS A 73 -1.51 -48.34 -33.74
N ALA A 74 -2.65 -49.02 -33.90
CA ALA A 74 -2.96 -49.78 -35.10
C ALA A 74 -3.02 -48.88 -36.34
N MET A 75 -3.64 -47.70 -36.26
CA MET A 75 -3.65 -46.71 -37.34
C MET A 75 -2.24 -46.25 -37.73
N GLN A 76 -1.38 -45.92 -36.75
CA GLN A 76 -0.01 -45.48 -37.02
C GLN A 76 0.86 -46.58 -37.66
N PHE A 77 0.65 -47.83 -37.27
CA PHE A 77 1.34 -48.97 -37.85
C PHE A 77 0.95 -49.18 -39.32
N VAL A 78 -0.35 -49.15 -39.62
CA VAL A 78 -0.85 -49.38 -40.98
C VAL A 78 -0.53 -48.23 -41.92
N VAL A 79 -0.53 -46.98 -41.46
CA VAL A 79 -0.09 -45.83 -42.27
C VAL A 79 1.36 -45.99 -42.76
N LYS A 80 2.23 -46.63 -41.97
CA LYS A 80 3.65 -46.89 -42.36
C LYS A 80 3.78 -47.99 -43.40
N GLU A 81 2.84 -48.93 -43.44
CA GLU A 81 2.92 -50.12 -44.27
C GLU A 81 2.07 -50.05 -45.55
N SER A 82 0.87 -49.45 -45.51
CA SER A 82 0.02 -49.29 -46.68
C SER A 82 -0.88 -48.05 -46.59
N SER A 83 -0.80 -47.16 -47.57
CA SER A 83 -1.51 -45.87 -47.55
C SER A 83 -2.94 -45.90 -48.13
N THR A 84 -3.42 -47.05 -48.61
CA THR A 84 -4.68 -47.17 -49.37
C THR A 84 -5.60 -48.31 -48.90
N SER A 85 -5.69 -48.56 -47.59
CA SER A 85 -6.58 -49.58 -47.03
C SER A 85 -7.95 -49.02 -46.64
N GLN A 86 -9.05 -49.69 -47.01
CA GLN A 86 -10.41 -49.41 -46.51
C GLN A 86 -10.48 -49.50 -44.97
N LEU A 87 -9.59 -50.28 -44.36
CA LEU A 87 -9.44 -50.39 -42.91
C LEU A 87 -9.05 -49.05 -42.28
N LEU A 88 -8.22 -48.25 -42.96
CA LEU A 88 -7.84 -46.93 -42.46
C LEU A 88 -9.05 -45.98 -42.39
N VAL A 89 -9.93 -46.00 -43.40
CA VAL A 89 -11.14 -45.18 -43.42
C VAL A 89 -12.10 -45.59 -42.30
N ARG A 90 -12.25 -46.90 -42.07
CA ARG A 90 -13.07 -47.43 -40.97
C ARG A 90 -12.50 -47.02 -39.60
N ALA A 91 -11.20 -47.20 -39.40
CA ALA A 91 -10.51 -46.79 -38.18
C ALA A 91 -10.62 -45.28 -37.92
N GLN A 92 -10.46 -44.44 -38.96
CA GLN A 92 -10.64 -42.99 -38.85
C GLN A 92 -12.06 -42.59 -38.43
N ASN A 93 -13.08 -43.31 -38.92
CA ASN A 93 -14.46 -43.05 -38.50
C ASN A 93 -14.69 -43.45 -37.04
N LEU A 94 -14.15 -44.59 -36.60
CA LEU A 94 -14.22 -45.01 -35.19
C LEU A 94 -13.48 -44.02 -34.28
N MET A 95 -12.30 -43.56 -34.69
CA MET A 95 -11.54 -42.54 -33.96
C MET A 95 -12.35 -41.25 -33.80
N LYS A 96 -13.03 -40.77 -34.85
CA LYS A 96 -13.90 -39.59 -34.77
C LYS A 96 -15.05 -39.77 -33.77
N ILE A 97 -15.67 -40.94 -33.73
CA ILE A 97 -16.74 -41.24 -32.76
C ILE A 97 -16.18 -41.21 -31.35
N ALA A 98 -15.05 -41.89 -31.13
CA ALA A 98 -14.43 -41.98 -29.82
C ALA A 98 -13.99 -40.61 -29.28
N ILE A 99 -13.33 -39.81 -30.11
CA ILE A 99 -12.87 -38.47 -29.71
C ILE A 99 -14.05 -37.56 -29.38
N LYS A 100 -15.13 -37.55 -30.18
CA LYS A 100 -16.35 -36.79 -29.84
C LYS A 100 -16.95 -37.21 -28.50
N ARG A 101 -16.90 -38.50 -28.17
CA ARG A 101 -17.36 -39.01 -26.87
C ARG A 101 -16.48 -38.50 -25.74
N LEU A 102 -15.16 -38.58 -25.89
CA LEU A 102 -14.20 -38.04 -24.91
C LEU A 102 -14.33 -36.53 -24.73
N GLU A 103 -14.51 -35.76 -25.81
CA GLU A 103 -14.79 -34.31 -25.76
C GLU A 103 -16.03 -34.00 -24.91
N LYS A 104 -17.12 -34.75 -25.10
CA LYS A 104 -18.36 -34.58 -24.33
C LYS A 104 -18.15 -34.94 -22.86
N GLU A 105 -17.53 -36.08 -22.55
CA GLU A 105 -17.28 -36.48 -21.15
C GLU A 105 -16.38 -35.46 -20.44
N PHE A 106 -15.31 -35.03 -21.09
CA PHE A 106 -14.40 -34.02 -20.57
C PHE A 106 -15.12 -32.71 -20.27
N TYR A 107 -15.94 -32.22 -21.20
CA TYR A 107 -16.78 -31.04 -20.97
C TYR A 107 -17.78 -31.24 -19.82
N THR A 108 -18.48 -32.38 -19.76
CA THR A 108 -19.46 -32.68 -18.72
C THR A 108 -18.82 -32.69 -17.34
N ILE A 109 -17.64 -33.30 -17.20
CA ILE A 109 -16.90 -33.32 -15.93
C ILE A 109 -16.49 -31.90 -15.52
N LEU A 110 -15.96 -31.09 -16.44
CA LEU A 110 -15.61 -29.70 -16.17
C LEU A 110 -16.83 -28.84 -15.81
N ALA A 111 -17.94 -28.98 -16.54
CA ALA A 111 -19.17 -28.24 -16.32
C ALA A 111 -19.88 -28.65 -15.03
N GLY A 112 -19.79 -29.92 -14.63
CA GLY A 112 -20.32 -30.41 -13.36
C GLY A 112 -19.51 -29.97 -12.14
N ASN A 113 -18.24 -29.59 -12.32
CA ASN A 113 -17.28 -29.31 -11.24
C ASN A 113 -16.66 -27.91 -11.33
N ARG A 114 -17.38 -26.91 -11.88
CA ARG A 114 -16.82 -25.59 -12.22
C ARG A 114 -16.04 -24.90 -11.10
N TYR A 115 -16.56 -24.90 -9.86
CA TYR A 115 -15.91 -24.25 -8.71
C TYR A 115 -15.20 -25.25 -7.78
N PHE A 116 -15.40 -26.54 -7.98
CA PHE A 116 -14.89 -27.59 -7.09
C PHE A 116 -13.39 -27.86 -7.31
N LEU A 117 -12.89 -27.55 -8.51
CA LEU A 117 -11.52 -27.85 -8.93
C LEU A 117 -10.47 -26.86 -8.38
N ASP A 118 -10.85 -25.63 -7.99
CA ASP A 118 -9.88 -24.55 -7.66
C ASP A 118 -9.32 -24.52 -6.22
N SER A 119 -9.90 -25.23 -5.24
CA SER A 119 -9.53 -25.28 -3.78
C SER A 119 -8.87 -24.01 -3.18
N GLU A 120 -9.50 -23.19 -2.33
CA GLU A 120 -10.30 -23.48 -1.13
C GLU A 120 -11.72 -22.89 -1.23
N SER A 121 -12.57 -23.41 -2.13
CA SER A 121 -14.00 -23.18 -1.94
C SER A 121 -14.88 -24.40 -2.19
N GLY A 122 -15.58 -24.88 -1.15
CA GLY A 122 -16.73 -25.77 -1.24
C GLY A 122 -18.02 -24.99 -1.49
N SER A 123 -18.87 -25.49 -2.38
CA SER A 123 -20.22 -24.98 -2.60
C SER A 123 -21.21 -26.13 -2.39
N ARG A 124 -22.34 -25.84 -1.72
CA ARG A 124 -23.60 -26.57 -1.95
C ARG A 124 -24.77 -25.60 -2.06
N GLU A 125 -25.45 -25.73 -3.19
CA GLU A 125 -26.88 -25.57 -3.49
C GLU A 125 -27.74 -24.56 -2.71
N SER A 126 -28.23 -23.60 -3.49
CA SER A 126 -29.36 -22.71 -3.26
C SER A 126 -30.57 -23.39 -2.59
N THR A 127 -30.98 -22.86 -1.43
CA THR A 127 -32.40 -22.83 -1.08
C THR A 127 -32.84 -21.37 -0.95
N ARG A 128 -33.87 -21.03 -1.73
CA ARG A 128 -34.53 -19.72 -1.80
C ARG A 128 -34.84 -19.14 -0.42
N SER A 129 -34.41 -17.91 -0.16
CA SER A 129 -35.02 -17.06 0.86
C SER A 129 -34.97 -15.60 0.44
N SER A 130 -36.13 -15.02 0.14
CA SER A 130 -36.35 -13.58 -0.03
C SER A 130 -36.15 -12.86 1.31
N CYS A 131 -35.49 -11.70 1.33
CA CYS A 131 -35.71 -10.57 2.26
C CYS A 131 -34.93 -9.34 1.74
N SER A 132 -35.62 -8.35 1.17
CA SER A 132 -35.95 -7.01 1.73
C SER A 132 -34.75 -6.09 1.96
N ASP A 133 -34.70 -5.02 1.17
CA ASP A 133 -33.84 -3.84 1.35
C ASP A 133 -34.09 -3.17 2.70
N GLU A 134 -33.06 -3.05 3.55
CA GLU A 134 -32.87 -1.88 4.42
C GLU A 134 -31.37 -1.55 4.58
N ASP A 135 -31.05 -0.31 4.24
CA ASP A 135 -29.75 0.35 4.23
C ASP A 135 -29.38 0.84 5.65
N GLN A 136 -28.39 0.23 6.30
CA GLN A 136 -27.61 0.86 7.37
C GLN A 136 -26.15 0.40 7.34
N GLY A 137 -25.24 1.35 7.08
CA GLY A 137 -23.80 1.13 7.07
C GLY A 137 -23.23 0.80 8.45
N SER A 138 -22.52 -0.32 8.54
CA SER A 138 -21.58 -0.63 9.62
C SER A 138 -20.32 -1.26 9.03
N GLU A 139 -19.16 -1.01 9.66
CA GLU A 139 -17.82 -1.38 9.19
C GLU A 139 -17.51 -2.89 9.33
N ASP A 140 -18.42 -3.79 8.91
CA ASP A 140 -18.27 -5.25 9.08
C ASP A 140 -18.36 -6.06 7.77
N ASP A 141 -18.35 -5.40 6.61
CA ASP A 141 -18.41 -6.06 5.29
C ASP A 141 -17.23 -7.00 5.02
N ASN A 142 -16.11 -6.83 5.74
CA ASN A 142 -14.94 -7.70 5.57
C ASN A 142 -15.14 -9.07 6.23
N ALA A 143 -15.84 -9.11 7.37
CA ALA A 143 -16.15 -10.36 8.07
C ALA A 143 -17.23 -11.17 7.34
N GLU A 144 -18.17 -10.52 6.65
CA GLU A 144 -19.20 -11.24 5.88
C GLU A 144 -18.63 -11.95 4.65
N ILE A 145 -17.66 -11.34 3.94
CA ILE A 145 -16.97 -11.98 2.82
C ILE A 145 -16.07 -13.11 3.34
N GLU A 146 -15.27 -12.86 4.37
CA GLU A 146 -14.37 -13.85 4.97
C GLU A 146 -15.16 -15.02 5.60
N ALA A 147 -16.32 -14.76 6.22
CA ALA A 147 -17.23 -15.79 6.73
C ALA A 147 -17.91 -16.58 5.60
N ARG A 148 -18.29 -15.93 4.49
CA ARG A 148 -18.76 -16.62 3.29
C ARG A 148 -17.70 -17.54 2.70
N PHE A 149 -16.40 -17.23 2.85
CA PHE A 149 -15.30 -18.13 2.45
C PHE A 149 -14.90 -19.16 3.53
N ALA A 150 -15.15 -18.89 4.82
CA ALA A 150 -14.88 -19.82 5.91
C ALA A 150 -15.96 -20.90 6.09
N GLU A 151 -17.24 -20.60 5.86
CA GLU A 151 -18.36 -21.56 5.87
C GLU A 151 -18.32 -22.59 4.72
N ILE A 152 -17.42 -22.35 3.77
CA ILE A 152 -17.21 -23.06 2.51
C ILE A 152 -16.23 -24.26 2.67
N SER A 153 -15.69 -24.49 3.87
CA SER A 153 -14.58 -25.44 4.16
C SER A 153 -14.98 -26.88 4.54
N ILE A 154 -16.21 -27.35 4.26
CA ILE A 154 -16.63 -28.72 4.63
C ILE A 154 -17.12 -29.51 3.41
N ALA A 155 -16.19 -29.99 2.58
CA ALA A 155 -16.45 -30.99 1.54
C ALA A 155 -15.27 -31.97 1.38
N ASP A 156 -15.58 -33.24 1.13
CA ASP A 156 -14.72 -34.43 1.17
C ASP A 156 -13.58 -34.39 0.11
N GLU A 157 -12.31 -34.40 0.55
CA GLU A 157 -11.11 -34.39 -0.31
C GLU A 157 -11.09 -35.55 -1.33
N GLY A 158 -11.77 -36.65 -1.03
CA GLY A 158 -11.82 -37.84 -1.89
C GLY A 158 -12.49 -37.62 -3.25
N GLU A 159 -13.51 -36.74 -3.32
CA GLU A 159 -14.25 -36.49 -4.56
C GLU A 159 -13.48 -35.56 -5.51
N LYS A 160 -12.68 -34.62 -4.98
CA LYS A 160 -11.81 -33.73 -5.79
C LYS A 160 -10.71 -34.50 -6.51
N VAL A 161 -10.02 -35.40 -5.78
CA VAL A 161 -8.95 -36.23 -6.32
C VAL A 161 -9.48 -37.12 -7.45
N SER A 162 -10.67 -37.66 -7.27
CA SER A 162 -11.37 -38.47 -8.26
C SER A 162 -11.57 -37.74 -9.58
N VAL A 163 -12.10 -36.51 -9.55
CA VAL A 163 -12.41 -35.73 -10.77
C VAL A 163 -11.14 -35.34 -11.52
N ALA A 164 -10.08 -34.93 -10.82
CA ALA A 164 -8.80 -34.57 -11.45
C ALA A 164 -8.15 -35.78 -12.15
N VAL A 165 -8.27 -36.98 -11.56
CA VAL A 165 -7.79 -38.24 -12.17
C VAL A 165 -8.55 -38.56 -13.45
N ASP A 166 -9.87 -38.39 -13.47
CA ASP A 166 -10.69 -38.66 -14.66
C ASP A 166 -10.37 -37.65 -15.78
N LEU A 167 -10.24 -36.36 -15.46
CA LEU A 167 -9.83 -35.33 -16.42
C LEU A 167 -8.44 -35.62 -17.01
N LYS A 168 -7.48 -36.01 -16.17
CA LYS A 168 -6.14 -36.40 -16.61
C LYS A 168 -6.18 -37.62 -17.54
N ALA A 169 -6.94 -38.66 -17.18
CA ALA A 169 -7.03 -39.88 -17.99
C ALA A 169 -7.60 -39.61 -19.39
N ILE A 170 -8.62 -38.74 -19.48
CA ILE A 170 -9.17 -38.32 -20.77
C ILE A 170 -8.16 -37.47 -21.54
N ALA A 171 -7.53 -36.50 -20.88
CA ALA A 171 -6.56 -35.61 -21.51
C ALA A 171 -5.35 -36.37 -22.06
N ASP A 172 -4.76 -37.28 -21.28
CA ASP A 172 -3.65 -38.13 -21.69
C ASP A 172 -4.04 -38.93 -22.94
N CYS A 173 -5.21 -39.58 -22.92
CA CYS A 173 -5.70 -40.36 -24.06
C CYS A 173 -5.90 -39.51 -25.32
N MET A 174 -6.52 -38.33 -25.20
CA MET A 174 -6.72 -37.42 -26.32
C MET A 174 -5.39 -36.89 -26.87
N ILE A 175 -4.40 -36.62 -26.00
CA ILE A 175 -3.08 -36.14 -26.41
C ILE A 175 -2.31 -37.21 -27.18
N GLU A 176 -2.26 -38.45 -26.67
CA GLU A 176 -1.62 -39.58 -27.34
C GLU A 176 -2.30 -39.92 -28.68
N ALA A 177 -3.63 -39.76 -28.75
CA ALA A 177 -4.39 -39.90 -29.99
C ALA A 177 -4.15 -38.76 -31.01
N GLY A 178 -3.45 -37.69 -30.63
CA GLY A 178 -3.16 -36.55 -31.51
C GLY A 178 -4.23 -35.44 -31.51
N TYR A 179 -5.18 -35.48 -30.58
CA TYR A 179 -6.30 -34.55 -30.40
C TYR A 179 -6.13 -33.63 -29.17
N GLY A 180 -4.88 -33.39 -28.77
CA GLY A 180 -4.57 -32.57 -27.59
C GLY A 180 -5.03 -31.11 -27.71
N LYS A 181 -5.12 -30.56 -28.92
CA LYS A 181 -5.57 -29.17 -29.14
C LYS A 181 -7.08 -29.00 -28.93
N GLU A 182 -7.85 -30.00 -29.34
CA GLU A 182 -9.30 -30.06 -29.13
C GLU A 182 -9.60 -30.18 -27.64
N CYS A 183 -8.90 -31.08 -26.94
CA CYS A 183 -8.98 -31.23 -25.49
C CYS A 183 -8.65 -29.92 -24.75
N SER A 184 -7.50 -29.30 -25.08
CA SER A 184 -7.06 -28.07 -24.43
C SER A 184 -8.02 -26.91 -24.66
N LYS A 185 -8.66 -26.84 -25.82
CA LYS A 185 -9.63 -25.79 -26.14
C LYS A 185 -10.91 -25.91 -25.32
N ILE A 186 -11.40 -27.13 -25.08
CA ILE A 186 -12.56 -27.39 -24.22
C ILE A 186 -12.24 -26.98 -22.78
N TYR A 187 -11.06 -27.37 -22.29
CA TYR A 187 -10.58 -27.00 -20.97
C TYR A 187 -10.48 -25.47 -20.84
N GLU A 188 -9.77 -24.82 -21.77
CA GLU A 188 -9.56 -23.37 -21.79
C GLU A 188 -10.88 -22.59 -21.76
N LEU A 189 -11.84 -22.95 -22.63
CA LEU A 189 -13.12 -22.25 -22.69
C LEU A 189 -13.90 -22.32 -21.36
N ASN A 190 -13.93 -23.50 -20.72
CA ASN A 190 -14.65 -23.68 -19.48
C ASN A 190 -13.98 -22.93 -18.32
N ARG A 191 -12.68 -23.16 -18.14
CA ARG A 191 -11.89 -22.65 -17.01
C ARG A 191 -11.64 -21.15 -17.10
N LYS A 192 -11.42 -20.60 -18.30
CA LYS A 192 -11.35 -19.15 -18.53
C LYS A 192 -12.63 -18.44 -18.06
N SER A 193 -13.79 -19.00 -18.38
CA SER A 193 -15.07 -18.45 -17.91
C SER A 193 -15.20 -18.48 -16.38
N VAL A 194 -14.66 -19.49 -15.69
CA VAL A 194 -14.67 -19.56 -14.22
C VAL A 194 -13.79 -18.47 -13.62
N ILE A 195 -12.58 -18.26 -14.16
CA ILE A 195 -11.68 -17.19 -13.69
C ILE A 195 -12.32 -15.81 -13.91
N GLU A 196 -12.82 -15.55 -15.12
CA GLU A 196 -13.42 -14.25 -15.47
C GLU A 196 -14.65 -13.94 -14.61
N GLU A 197 -15.51 -14.94 -14.36
CA GLU A 197 -16.68 -14.79 -13.50
C GLU A 197 -16.30 -14.59 -12.04
N THR A 198 -15.30 -15.32 -11.53
CA THR A 198 -14.82 -15.17 -10.16
C THR A 198 -14.22 -13.78 -9.93
N LEU A 199 -13.40 -13.29 -10.86
CA LEU A 199 -12.84 -11.94 -10.80
C LEU A 199 -13.93 -10.87 -10.86
N TYR A 200 -14.97 -11.08 -11.67
CA TYR A 200 -16.14 -10.20 -11.71
C TYR A 200 -16.84 -10.13 -10.34
N TYR A 201 -17.09 -11.27 -9.67
CA TYR A 201 -17.68 -11.29 -8.34
C TYR A 201 -16.77 -10.68 -7.25
N LEU A 202 -15.45 -10.76 -7.42
CA LEU A 202 -14.50 -10.04 -6.58
C LEU A 202 -14.44 -8.53 -6.88
N GLY A 203 -15.21 -8.05 -7.86
CA GLY A 203 -15.30 -6.64 -8.24
C GLY A 203 -14.11 -6.12 -9.07
N VAL A 204 -13.37 -7.03 -9.71
CA VAL A 204 -12.30 -6.69 -10.65
C VAL A 204 -12.91 -6.36 -12.01
N ASP A 205 -13.22 -5.08 -12.20
CA ASP A 205 -13.79 -4.58 -13.45
C ASP A 205 -12.72 -4.33 -14.53
N ASN A 206 -13.09 -4.59 -15.79
CA ASN A 206 -12.36 -4.09 -16.96
C ASN A 206 -12.60 -2.58 -17.12
N ILE A 207 -11.81 -1.75 -16.44
CA ILE A 207 -11.94 -0.29 -16.50
C ILE A 207 -11.03 0.27 -17.59
N PHE A 208 -11.60 1.07 -18.49
CA PHE A 208 -10.79 1.79 -19.47
C PHE A 208 -9.93 2.88 -18.82
N PRO A 209 -8.66 3.06 -19.24
CA PRO A 209 -7.79 4.11 -18.70
C PRO A 209 -8.39 5.52 -18.73
N SER A 210 -9.17 5.83 -19.78
CA SER A 210 -9.85 7.12 -19.92
C SER A 210 -10.97 7.33 -18.91
N ALA A 211 -11.60 6.26 -18.42
CA ALA A 211 -12.65 6.33 -17.40
C ALA A 211 -12.05 6.64 -16.02
N VAL A 212 -10.93 6.03 -15.66
CA VAL A 212 -10.20 6.31 -14.40
C VAL A 212 -9.87 7.79 -14.28
N GLN A 213 -9.43 8.42 -15.38
CA GLN A 213 -9.05 9.84 -15.38
C GLN A 213 -10.23 10.80 -15.17
N LYS A 214 -11.46 10.38 -15.49
CA LYS A 214 -12.68 11.19 -15.33
C LYS A 214 -13.37 10.96 -13.98
N MET A 215 -13.04 9.88 -13.29
CA MET A 215 -13.67 9.45 -12.05
C MET A 215 -13.31 10.39 -10.88
N ASP A 216 -14.26 10.57 -9.95
CA ASP A 216 -13.97 11.22 -8.67
C ASP A 216 -13.09 10.33 -7.79
N TRP A 217 -12.30 10.94 -6.92
CA TRP A 217 -11.41 10.18 -6.06
C TRP A 217 -12.17 9.25 -5.12
N LYS A 218 -13.35 9.62 -4.61
CA LYS A 218 -14.09 8.76 -3.68
C LYS A 218 -14.50 7.44 -4.33
N ASP A 219 -14.90 7.48 -5.60
CA ASP A 219 -15.28 6.29 -6.35
C ASP A 219 -14.05 5.46 -6.73
N LEU A 220 -12.95 6.12 -7.10
CA LEU A 220 -11.70 5.45 -7.38
C LEU A 220 -11.13 4.77 -6.13
N GLU A 221 -11.21 5.41 -4.96
CA GLU A 221 -10.75 4.86 -3.69
C GLU A 221 -11.55 3.61 -3.29
N LYS A 222 -12.87 3.59 -3.51
CA LYS A 222 -13.68 2.38 -3.33
C LYS A 222 -13.18 1.24 -4.21
N LYS A 223 -12.90 1.52 -5.48
CA LYS A 223 -12.35 0.53 -6.42
C LYS A 223 -10.95 0.05 -6.05
N ILE A 224 -10.11 0.94 -5.51
CA ILE A 224 -8.79 0.56 -4.96
C ILE A 224 -8.97 -0.42 -3.81
N LYS A 225 -9.87 -0.15 -2.86
CA LYS A 225 -10.14 -1.06 -1.74
C LYS A 225 -10.65 -2.43 -2.19
N ILE A 226 -11.59 -2.46 -3.14
CA ILE A 226 -12.09 -3.71 -3.73
C ILE A 226 -10.93 -4.48 -4.37
N TRP A 227 -10.07 -3.79 -5.13
CA TRP A 227 -8.90 -4.41 -5.76
C TRP A 227 -7.91 -4.96 -4.72
N LEU A 228 -7.64 -4.23 -3.64
CA LEU A 228 -6.74 -4.66 -2.56
C LEU A 228 -7.24 -5.95 -1.90
N ASN A 229 -8.56 -6.09 -1.74
CA ASN A 229 -9.16 -7.32 -1.20
C ASN A 229 -9.12 -8.46 -2.22
N ALA A 230 -9.32 -8.15 -3.51
CA ALA A 230 -9.39 -9.14 -4.57
C ALA A 230 -8.02 -9.72 -4.98
N VAL A 231 -6.95 -8.92 -4.96
CA VAL A 231 -5.66 -9.30 -5.56
C VAL A 231 -5.03 -10.53 -4.88
N LYS A 232 -5.13 -10.64 -3.55
CA LYS A 232 -4.59 -11.77 -2.81
C LYS A 232 -5.33 -13.07 -3.15
N VAL A 233 -6.65 -13.04 -3.20
CA VAL A 233 -7.49 -14.19 -3.59
C VAL A 233 -7.23 -14.57 -5.05
N ALA A 234 -7.13 -13.58 -5.94
CA ALA A 234 -6.86 -13.81 -7.35
C ALA A 234 -5.50 -14.49 -7.57
N VAL A 235 -4.44 -14.03 -6.89
CA VAL A 235 -3.09 -14.60 -7.05
C VAL A 235 -2.96 -15.93 -6.34
N SER A 236 -3.19 -15.96 -5.02
CA SER A 236 -2.85 -17.11 -4.17
C SER A 236 -3.86 -18.25 -4.24
N THR A 237 -5.08 -17.99 -4.70
CA THR A 237 -6.12 -19.02 -4.83
C THR A 237 -6.41 -19.29 -6.31
N LEU A 238 -6.88 -18.29 -7.05
CA LEU A 238 -7.44 -18.51 -8.39
C LEU A 238 -6.37 -18.87 -9.43
N PHE A 239 -5.35 -18.03 -9.60
CA PHE A 239 -4.30 -18.30 -10.59
C PHE A 239 -3.37 -19.43 -10.15
N TYR A 240 -3.09 -19.55 -8.85
CA TYR A 240 -2.30 -20.66 -8.32
C TYR A 240 -3.01 -22.01 -8.43
N GLY A 241 -4.30 -22.07 -8.09
CA GLY A 241 -5.14 -23.25 -8.24
C GLY A 241 -5.21 -23.72 -9.69
N GLU A 242 -5.46 -22.80 -10.62
CA GLU A 242 -5.47 -23.13 -12.06
C GLU A 242 -4.11 -23.61 -12.57
N ARG A 243 -3.01 -23.06 -12.03
CA ARG A 243 -1.66 -23.50 -12.36
C ARG A 243 -1.47 -24.98 -11.99
N ILE A 244 -1.87 -25.36 -10.78
CA ILE A 244 -1.81 -26.74 -10.29
C ILE A 244 -2.70 -27.66 -11.12
N LEU A 245 -3.93 -27.26 -11.41
CA LEU A 245 -4.85 -28.07 -12.21
C LEU A 245 -4.31 -28.34 -13.61
N CYS A 246 -3.78 -27.30 -14.28
CA CYS A 246 -3.12 -27.46 -15.57
C CYS A 246 -1.90 -28.41 -15.47
N ASP A 247 -1.10 -28.33 -14.40
CA ASP A 247 0.02 -29.24 -14.13
C ASP A 247 -0.42 -30.70 -13.95
N GLN A 248 -1.57 -30.93 -13.31
CA GLN A 248 -2.13 -32.27 -13.10
C GLN A 248 -2.77 -32.85 -14.37
N VAL A 249 -3.65 -32.09 -15.02
CA VAL A 249 -4.46 -32.57 -16.16
C VAL A 249 -3.60 -32.77 -17.42
N PHE A 250 -2.63 -31.88 -17.66
CA PHE A 250 -1.81 -31.91 -18.88
C PHE A 250 -0.35 -32.35 -18.62
N SER A 251 -0.14 -33.21 -17.62
CA SER A 251 1.19 -33.67 -17.18
C SER A 251 2.04 -34.33 -18.28
N ILE A 252 1.42 -34.94 -19.30
CA ILE A 252 2.10 -35.61 -20.41
C ILE A 252 2.68 -34.64 -21.45
N SER A 253 2.23 -33.38 -21.50
CA SER A 253 2.64 -32.42 -22.53
C SER A 253 2.83 -31.01 -22.00
N ASP A 254 4.10 -30.63 -21.81
CA ASP A 254 4.49 -29.29 -21.37
C ASP A 254 3.96 -28.17 -22.29
N SER A 255 3.94 -28.40 -23.60
CA SER A 255 3.52 -27.39 -24.58
C SER A 255 2.01 -27.13 -24.54
N ILE A 256 1.19 -28.17 -24.37
CA ILE A 256 -0.26 -28.04 -24.22
C ILE A 256 -0.57 -27.39 -22.88
N ARG A 257 0.09 -27.84 -21.81
CA ARG A 257 -0.05 -27.30 -20.47
C ARG A 257 0.24 -25.80 -20.42
N GLU A 258 1.38 -25.36 -20.96
CA GLU A 258 1.76 -23.96 -21.02
C GLU A 258 0.76 -23.14 -21.84
N SER A 259 0.40 -23.64 -23.03
CA SER A 259 -0.55 -22.95 -23.92
C SER A 259 -1.93 -22.80 -23.25
N CYS A 260 -2.39 -23.83 -22.55
CA CYS A 260 -3.71 -23.85 -21.92
C CYS A 260 -3.78 -22.88 -20.74
N PHE A 261 -2.81 -22.95 -19.81
CA PHE A 261 -2.73 -22.01 -18.69
C PHE A 261 -2.64 -20.56 -19.18
N THR A 262 -1.86 -20.33 -20.24
CA THR A 262 -1.73 -18.99 -20.87
C THR A 262 -3.07 -18.50 -21.41
N GLY A 263 -3.82 -19.33 -22.14
CA GLY A 263 -5.12 -18.96 -22.70
C GLY A 263 -6.17 -18.61 -21.63
N ILE A 264 -6.08 -19.27 -20.48
CA ILE A 264 -6.99 -19.10 -19.34
C ILE A 264 -6.67 -17.86 -18.51
N ALA A 265 -5.43 -17.71 -18.04
CA ALA A 265 -5.09 -16.77 -16.98
C ALA A 265 -4.53 -15.44 -17.47
N LYS A 266 -3.88 -15.40 -18.64
CA LYS A 266 -3.06 -14.25 -19.07
C LYS A 266 -3.84 -12.95 -19.17
N ASP A 267 -4.97 -12.93 -19.87
CA ASP A 267 -5.73 -11.70 -20.11
C ASP A 267 -6.29 -11.15 -18.80
N SER A 268 -6.88 -12.03 -17.97
CA SER A 268 -7.41 -11.70 -16.65
C SER A 268 -6.35 -11.14 -15.71
N ALA A 269 -5.17 -11.76 -15.67
CA ALA A 269 -4.04 -11.28 -14.87
C ALA A 269 -3.51 -9.94 -15.38
N LEU A 270 -3.45 -9.73 -16.71
CA LEU A 270 -3.07 -8.44 -17.28
C LEU A 270 -4.05 -7.35 -16.90
N THR A 271 -5.37 -7.59 -16.96
CA THR A 271 -6.37 -6.64 -16.48
C THR A 271 -6.15 -6.29 -15.01
N LEU A 272 -6.00 -7.32 -14.16
CA LEU A 272 -5.80 -7.13 -12.72
C LEU A 272 -4.59 -6.24 -12.43
N PHE A 273 -3.44 -6.53 -13.04
CA PHE A 273 -2.20 -5.78 -12.81
C PHE A 273 -2.11 -4.48 -13.61
N THR A 274 -2.95 -4.22 -14.61
CA THR A 274 -3.01 -2.92 -15.29
C THR A 274 -3.70 -1.86 -14.42
N PHE A 275 -4.62 -2.25 -13.53
CA PHE A 275 -5.36 -1.32 -12.70
C PHE A 275 -4.48 -0.41 -11.82
N PRO A 276 -3.49 -0.92 -11.05
CA PRO A 276 -2.62 -0.05 -10.26
C PRO A 276 -1.79 0.94 -11.10
N GLU A 277 -1.36 0.55 -12.31
CA GLU A 277 -0.72 1.49 -13.24
C GLU A 277 -1.66 2.64 -13.64
N MET A 278 -2.94 2.35 -13.88
CA MET A 278 -3.93 3.39 -14.19
C MET A 278 -4.13 4.36 -13.03
N VAL A 279 -4.17 3.85 -11.79
CA VAL A 279 -4.25 4.66 -10.57
C VAL A 279 -3.02 5.54 -10.40
N ALA A 280 -1.82 5.00 -10.63
CA ALA A 280 -0.57 5.75 -10.55
C ALA A 280 -0.51 6.93 -11.53
N LYS A 281 -1.20 6.83 -12.67
CA LYS A 281 -1.29 7.90 -13.68
C LYS A 281 -2.44 8.88 -13.44
N TYR A 282 -3.16 8.78 -12.33
CA TYR A 282 -4.31 9.65 -12.05
C TYR A 282 -3.87 11.12 -11.95
N LYS A 283 -4.46 12.01 -12.76
CA LYS A 283 -4.02 13.41 -12.87
C LYS A 283 -4.17 14.24 -11.60
N LYS A 284 -5.10 13.88 -10.70
CA LYS A 284 -5.42 14.64 -9.48
C LYS A 284 -4.84 13.99 -8.22
N LEU A 285 -3.68 13.35 -8.34
CA LEU A 285 -2.96 12.85 -7.17
C LEU A 285 -2.59 14.03 -6.26
N SER A 286 -2.84 13.85 -4.98
CA SER A 286 -2.50 14.81 -3.92
C SER A 286 -1.92 14.03 -2.77
N LEU A 287 -1.26 14.72 -1.84
CA LEU A 287 -0.53 14.09 -0.76
C LEU A 287 -1.40 13.13 0.08
N GLU A 288 -2.67 13.49 0.31
CA GLU A 288 -3.62 12.68 1.09
C GLU A 288 -3.91 11.32 0.43
N LYS A 289 -3.72 11.23 -0.89
CA LYS A 289 -3.96 10.02 -1.68
C LYS A 289 -2.76 9.07 -1.69
N MET A 290 -1.60 9.51 -1.18
CA MET A 290 -0.36 8.74 -1.22
C MET A 290 -0.50 7.39 -0.53
N PHE A 291 -1.23 7.30 0.58
CA PHE A 291 -1.40 6.05 1.33
C PHE A 291 -2.04 4.95 0.48
N ARG A 292 -3.03 5.28 -0.36
CA ARG A 292 -3.62 4.30 -1.29
C ARG A 292 -2.65 3.86 -2.39
N ILE A 293 -1.73 4.73 -2.80
CA ILE A 293 -0.65 4.36 -3.73
C ILE A 293 0.35 3.41 -3.07
N LEU A 294 0.66 3.64 -1.78
CA LEU A 294 1.51 2.76 -1.00
C LEU A 294 0.86 1.40 -0.76
N ASP A 295 -0.43 1.36 -0.39
CA ASP A 295 -1.18 0.11 -0.21
C ASP A 295 -1.13 -0.77 -1.48
N LEU A 296 -1.34 -0.16 -2.65
CA LEU A 296 -1.24 -0.85 -3.94
C LEU A 296 0.16 -1.37 -4.23
N TYR A 297 1.19 -0.57 -3.94
CA TYR A 297 2.59 -0.98 -4.15
C TYR A 297 2.95 -2.16 -3.26
N ASP A 298 2.58 -2.07 -1.98
CA ASP A 298 2.86 -3.08 -0.97
C ASP A 298 2.21 -4.42 -1.33
N SER A 299 0.91 -4.38 -1.69
CA SER A 299 0.16 -5.57 -2.07
C SER A 299 0.79 -6.34 -3.26
N ILE A 300 1.30 -5.62 -4.27
CA ILE A 300 2.01 -6.29 -5.39
C ILE A 300 3.39 -6.79 -4.95
N SER A 301 4.08 -6.04 -4.10
CA SER A 301 5.41 -6.39 -3.57
C SER A 301 5.37 -7.70 -2.78
N GLU A 302 4.38 -7.86 -1.91
CA GLU A 302 4.18 -9.08 -1.12
C GLU A 302 3.91 -10.31 -1.99
N LEU A 303 3.16 -10.14 -3.08
CA LEU A 303 2.76 -11.21 -3.99
C LEU A 303 3.79 -11.50 -5.09
N LEU A 304 4.87 -10.72 -5.19
CA LEU A 304 5.77 -10.77 -6.35
C LEU A 304 6.41 -12.15 -6.56
N SER A 305 6.86 -12.80 -5.49
CA SER A 305 7.46 -14.14 -5.56
C SER A 305 6.46 -15.20 -6.04
N GLU A 306 5.21 -15.10 -5.60
CA GLU A 306 4.14 -16.01 -6.02
C GLU A 306 3.74 -15.78 -7.48
N ILE A 307 3.65 -14.51 -7.91
CA ILE A 307 3.45 -14.13 -9.32
C ILE A 307 4.59 -14.70 -10.19
N GLU A 308 5.83 -14.69 -9.71
CA GLU A 308 6.98 -15.25 -10.41
C GLU A 308 6.86 -16.77 -10.63
N VAL A 309 6.38 -17.49 -9.62
CA VAL A 309 6.18 -18.95 -9.67
C VAL A 309 5.00 -19.30 -10.57
N ILE A 310 3.85 -18.65 -10.37
CA ILE A 310 2.61 -18.92 -11.13
C ILE A 310 2.84 -18.67 -12.63
N PHE A 311 3.37 -17.50 -12.99
CA PHE A 311 3.55 -17.11 -14.39
C PHE A 311 4.94 -17.48 -14.93
N GLY A 312 5.51 -18.58 -14.45
CA GLY A 312 6.87 -19.07 -14.76
C GLY A 312 7.23 -19.20 -16.23
N PHE A 313 6.24 -19.35 -17.12
CA PHE A 313 6.46 -19.59 -18.54
C PHE A 313 6.79 -18.34 -19.36
N ASP A 314 7.52 -18.54 -20.47
CA ASP A 314 7.86 -17.48 -21.43
C ASP A 314 6.61 -16.85 -22.04
N SER A 315 5.58 -17.65 -22.33
CA SER A 315 4.28 -17.20 -22.86
C SER A 315 3.52 -16.24 -21.92
N THR A 316 3.80 -16.31 -20.61
CA THR A 316 3.19 -15.49 -19.56
C THR A 316 4.09 -14.37 -19.02
N VAL A 317 5.29 -14.18 -19.57
CA VAL A 317 6.25 -13.13 -19.14
C VAL A 317 5.65 -11.71 -19.13
N ALA A 318 4.66 -11.47 -19.99
CA ALA A 318 3.94 -10.20 -20.06
C ALA A 318 3.23 -9.85 -18.74
N VAL A 319 2.73 -10.86 -18.00
CA VAL A 319 2.04 -10.66 -16.72
C VAL A 319 3.02 -10.16 -15.65
N LYS A 320 4.18 -10.82 -15.51
CA LYS A 320 5.26 -10.37 -14.61
C LYS A 320 5.73 -8.97 -14.97
N SER A 321 5.95 -8.73 -16.26
CA SER A 321 6.36 -7.42 -16.77
C SER A 321 5.33 -6.34 -16.45
N GLN A 322 4.03 -6.65 -16.52
CA GLN A 322 2.95 -5.73 -16.18
C GLN A 322 2.89 -5.43 -14.67
N ALA A 323 3.05 -6.45 -13.82
CA ALA A 323 3.12 -6.26 -12.37
C ALA A 323 4.29 -5.34 -11.97
N LEU A 324 5.50 -5.63 -12.49
CA LEU A 324 6.69 -4.81 -12.27
C LEU A 324 6.54 -3.39 -12.83
N THR A 325 5.94 -3.24 -14.01
CA THR A 325 5.65 -1.92 -14.60
C THR A 325 4.73 -1.11 -13.70
N SER A 326 3.70 -1.76 -13.14
CA SER A 326 2.74 -1.11 -12.26
C SER A 326 3.38 -0.67 -10.94
N MET A 327 4.21 -1.52 -10.34
CA MET A 327 5.04 -1.15 -9.19
C MET A 327 5.95 0.05 -9.50
N ALA A 328 6.62 0.05 -10.66
CA ALA A 328 7.47 1.17 -11.08
C ALA A 328 6.65 2.47 -11.23
N LYS A 329 5.45 2.41 -11.80
CA LYS A 329 4.57 3.60 -11.92
C LYS A 329 4.05 4.08 -10.57
N LEU A 330 3.65 3.19 -9.67
CA LEU A 330 3.26 3.53 -8.30
C LEU A 330 4.43 4.18 -7.55
N ARG A 331 5.64 3.62 -7.69
CA ARG A 331 6.88 4.18 -7.15
C ARG A 331 7.13 5.60 -7.67
N ASP A 332 7.03 5.82 -8.98
CA ASP A 332 7.21 7.14 -9.59
C ASP A 332 6.15 8.15 -9.10
N ALA A 333 4.90 7.72 -8.93
CA ALA A 333 3.83 8.55 -8.40
C ALA A 333 4.06 8.93 -6.93
N ALA A 334 4.43 7.96 -6.08
CA ALA A 334 4.78 8.18 -4.67
C ALA A 334 5.92 9.19 -4.52
N ARG A 335 6.96 9.01 -5.34
CA ARG A 335 8.10 9.89 -5.47
C ARG A 335 7.72 11.32 -5.88
N ALA A 336 6.86 11.48 -6.88
CA ALA A 336 6.36 12.78 -7.32
C ALA A 336 5.57 13.49 -6.21
N MET A 337 4.70 12.77 -5.49
CA MET A 337 3.94 13.33 -4.37
C MET A 337 4.86 13.76 -3.21
N LEU A 338 5.91 12.99 -2.89
CA LEU A 338 6.91 13.40 -1.89
C LEU A 338 7.70 14.65 -2.30
N ALA A 339 8.05 14.78 -3.58
CA ALA A 339 8.72 15.96 -4.09
C ALA A 339 7.79 17.19 -4.08
N GLU A 340 6.52 17.01 -4.43
CA GLU A 340 5.50 18.06 -4.33
C GLU A 340 5.27 18.50 -2.89
N PHE A 341 5.21 17.56 -1.94
CA PHE A 341 5.10 17.86 -0.51
C PHE A 341 6.27 18.72 -0.02
N GLU A 342 7.50 18.31 -0.34
CA GLU A 342 8.69 19.09 -0.01
C GLU A 342 8.63 20.51 -0.61
N SER A 343 8.24 20.63 -1.87
CA SER A 343 8.03 21.91 -2.56
C SER A 343 6.94 22.75 -1.90
N ALA A 344 5.83 22.14 -1.48
CA ALA A 344 4.73 22.82 -0.80
C ALA A 344 5.17 23.40 0.55
N ILE A 345 5.97 22.67 1.32
CA ILE A 345 6.57 23.17 2.58
C ILE A 345 7.47 24.38 2.28
N LYS A 346 8.38 24.27 1.30
CA LYS A 346 9.29 25.35 0.92
C LYS A 346 8.56 26.61 0.45
N LYS A 347 7.49 26.45 -0.32
CA LYS A 347 6.71 27.54 -0.92
C LYS A 347 5.61 28.11 -0.04
N ASP A 348 5.35 27.52 1.13
CA ASP A 348 4.27 27.97 2.02
C ASP A 348 4.36 29.48 2.34
N SER A 349 3.29 30.20 2.01
CA SER A 349 3.17 31.65 2.14
C SER A 349 2.16 32.07 3.21
N SER A 350 1.69 31.12 4.03
CA SER A 350 0.78 31.40 5.12
C SER A 350 1.38 32.38 6.14
N LYS A 351 0.52 33.20 6.75
CA LYS A 351 0.92 34.26 7.69
C LYS A 351 1.45 33.66 8.98
N VAL A 352 2.39 34.38 9.62
CA VAL A 352 2.88 34.04 10.96
C VAL A 352 1.75 34.07 12.00
N VAL A 353 1.87 33.24 13.04
CA VAL A 353 0.86 33.13 14.09
C VAL A 353 1.03 34.28 15.08
N ALA A 354 -0.06 35.00 15.36
CA ALA A 354 -0.05 36.05 16.38
C ALA A 354 0.37 35.46 17.75
N GLY A 355 1.23 36.16 18.48
CA GLY A 355 1.72 35.71 19.78
C GLY A 355 2.72 34.55 19.76
N GLY A 356 3.21 34.13 18.59
CA GLY A 356 4.33 33.17 18.48
C GLY A 356 3.96 31.71 18.77
N GLY A 357 2.67 31.34 18.65
CA GLY A 357 2.21 29.98 18.86
C GLY A 357 2.65 28.96 17.79
N ILE A 358 2.13 27.73 17.90
CA ILE A 358 2.42 26.66 16.93
C ILE A 358 1.81 27.01 15.56
N HIS A 359 2.64 26.97 14.52
CA HIS A 359 2.24 27.24 13.16
C HIS A 359 1.40 26.09 12.57
N PRO A 360 0.32 26.35 11.81
CA PRO A 360 -0.49 25.31 11.17
C PRO A 360 0.33 24.36 10.28
N LEU A 361 1.30 24.89 9.53
CA LEU A 361 2.24 24.09 8.73
C LEU A 361 2.96 23.02 9.59
N THR A 362 3.42 23.38 10.78
CA THR A 362 4.09 22.45 11.71
C THR A 362 3.18 21.30 12.08
N ARG A 363 1.90 21.58 12.36
CA ARG A 363 0.91 20.54 12.68
C ARG A 363 0.65 19.63 11.49
N TYR A 364 0.45 20.22 10.31
CA TYR A 364 0.17 19.50 9.07
C TYR A 364 1.32 18.55 8.71
N VAL A 365 2.55 19.08 8.63
CA VAL A 365 3.73 18.29 8.26
C VAL A 365 3.98 17.18 9.27
N MET A 366 3.97 17.48 10.57
CA MET A 366 4.25 16.44 11.57
C MET A 366 3.19 15.35 11.62
N ASN A 367 1.90 15.70 11.48
CA ASN A 367 0.86 14.68 11.41
C ASN A 367 1.05 13.79 10.17
N TYR A 368 1.38 14.38 9.03
CA TYR A 368 1.65 13.61 7.81
C TYR A 368 2.85 12.67 7.95
N LEU A 369 3.97 13.15 8.49
CA LEU A 369 5.17 12.34 8.68
C LEU A 369 4.95 11.19 9.67
N ILE A 370 4.09 11.37 10.67
CA ILE A 370 3.70 10.29 11.58
C ILE A 370 2.95 9.18 10.82
N PHE A 371 1.99 9.53 9.98
CA PHE A 371 1.30 8.52 9.17
C PHE A 371 2.24 7.86 8.17
N LEU A 372 3.14 8.63 7.55
CA LEU A 372 4.11 8.09 6.60
C LEU A 372 5.11 7.12 7.26
N SER A 373 5.44 7.32 8.55
CA SER A 373 6.34 6.41 9.26
C SER A 373 5.76 5.01 9.48
N ASP A 374 4.44 4.86 9.49
CA ASP A 374 3.80 3.55 9.60
C ASP A 374 3.94 2.73 8.30
N TYR A 375 4.30 3.39 7.18
CA TYR A 375 4.60 2.79 5.89
C TYR A 375 6.10 2.65 5.62
N SER A 376 6.94 2.50 6.65
CA SER A 376 8.40 2.51 6.48
C SER A 376 8.93 1.42 5.55
N GLY A 377 8.29 0.25 5.47
CA GLY A 377 8.68 -0.83 4.55
C GLY A 377 8.56 -0.40 3.08
N PRO A 378 7.33 -0.19 2.56
CA PRO A 378 7.11 0.23 1.18
C PRO A 378 7.85 1.52 0.80
N VAL A 379 7.90 2.49 1.72
CA VAL A 379 8.59 3.75 1.51
C VAL A 379 10.08 3.54 1.29
N SER A 380 10.72 2.62 2.05
CA SER A 380 12.14 2.29 1.88
C SER A 380 12.45 1.84 0.46
N ASP A 381 11.69 0.88 -0.05
CA ASP A 381 11.90 0.33 -1.40
C ASP A 381 11.66 1.38 -2.49
N ILE A 382 10.67 2.25 -2.27
CA ILE A 382 10.38 3.36 -3.16
C ILE A 382 11.53 4.37 -3.20
N ILE A 383 12.25 4.61 -2.10
CA ILE A 383 13.30 5.64 -2.03
C ILE A 383 14.73 5.09 -2.07
N ALA A 384 14.92 3.78 -2.16
CA ALA A 384 16.25 3.14 -2.14
C ALA A 384 17.22 3.77 -3.15
N ASP A 385 16.78 3.98 -4.40
CA ASP A 385 17.59 4.58 -5.48
C ASP A 385 17.58 6.12 -5.49
N TRP A 386 16.77 6.76 -4.62
CA TRP A 386 16.62 8.21 -4.56
C TRP A 386 17.85 8.92 -3.97
N LYS A 387 18.70 8.18 -3.25
CA LYS A 387 19.92 8.68 -2.58
C LYS A 387 20.83 9.51 -3.49
N ALA A 388 20.85 9.25 -4.80
CA ALA A 388 21.70 9.98 -5.74
C ALA A 388 21.35 11.48 -5.89
N VAL A 389 20.14 11.91 -5.48
CA VAL A 389 19.59 13.25 -5.79
C VAL A 389 19.68 14.24 -4.62
N VAL A 390 19.86 13.80 -3.37
CA VAL A 390 19.94 14.69 -2.20
C VAL A 390 21.36 15.25 -2.04
N LYS A 391 21.84 15.99 -3.05
CA LYS A 391 23.02 16.85 -2.96
C LYS A 391 22.54 18.30 -2.92
N SER A 392 21.96 18.72 -1.80
CA SER A 392 21.73 20.15 -1.58
C SER A 392 22.32 20.60 -0.25
N PRO A 393 23.06 21.73 -0.22
CA PRO A 393 23.73 22.21 0.98
C PRO A 393 22.70 22.91 1.87
N LEU A 394 22.05 22.17 2.78
CA LEU A 394 21.35 22.78 3.91
C LEU A 394 22.28 22.85 5.13
N PRO A 395 22.07 23.80 6.06
CA PRO A 395 22.98 24.02 7.18
C PRO A 395 23.10 22.78 8.08
N GLU A 396 24.34 22.30 8.30
CA GLU A 396 24.66 21.22 9.24
C GLU A 396 24.14 21.45 10.67
N SER A 397 23.87 22.72 11.02
CA SER A 397 23.43 23.15 12.35
C SER A 397 22.11 22.54 12.83
N TYR A 398 21.30 22.01 11.91
CA TYR A 398 20.05 21.32 12.22
C TYR A 398 20.11 19.80 11.97
N LEU A 399 21.17 19.30 11.34
CA LEU A 399 21.28 17.88 11.03
C LEU A 399 21.66 17.04 12.26
N LEU A 400 22.33 17.62 13.25
CA LEU A 400 22.56 17.16 14.64
C LEU A 400 22.59 15.63 14.91
N SER A 401 23.01 14.81 13.96
CA SER A 401 23.36 13.41 14.12
C SER A 401 24.23 13.04 12.92
N PRO A 402 25.36 12.33 13.12
CA PRO A 402 26.09 11.76 12.01
C PRO A 402 25.15 10.80 11.29
N ILE A 403 24.98 10.95 9.98
CA ILE A 403 24.46 9.86 9.15
C ILE A 403 25.54 8.78 9.26
N ALA A 404 25.28 7.72 10.02
CA ALA A 404 26.21 6.61 10.13
C ALA A 404 26.46 6.05 8.72
N ASP A 405 27.73 5.77 8.42
CA ASP A 405 28.23 5.28 7.13
C ASP A 405 27.74 3.85 6.78
N ASP A 406 26.89 3.26 7.61
CA ASP A 406 26.22 1.98 7.37
C ASP A 406 24.97 2.20 6.50
N GLY A 407 25.20 2.83 5.35
CA GLY A 407 24.18 3.42 4.49
C GLY A 407 23.18 2.44 3.89
N ASP A 408 23.35 1.13 4.03
CA ASP A 408 22.59 0.13 3.26
C ASP A 408 21.37 -0.45 3.99
N SER A 409 21.10 -0.05 5.23
CA SER A 409 19.89 -0.50 5.93
C SER A 409 18.63 0.26 5.43
N PRO A 410 17.55 -0.44 5.03
CA PRO A 410 16.23 0.13 4.66
C PRO A 410 15.70 1.16 5.67
N SER A 411 15.85 0.87 6.96
CA SER A 411 15.40 1.74 8.06
C SER A 411 16.17 3.08 8.09
N CYS A 412 17.45 3.06 7.72
CA CYS A 412 18.30 4.24 7.65
C CYS A 412 17.85 5.20 6.52
N ILE A 413 17.45 4.68 5.36
CA ILE A 413 17.06 5.52 4.21
C ILE A 413 15.78 6.30 4.50
N VAL A 414 14.78 5.63 5.08
CA VAL A 414 13.52 6.27 5.47
C VAL A 414 13.76 7.30 6.56
N SER A 415 14.58 6.96 7.56
CA SER A 415 14.97 7.90 8.62
C SER A 415 15.63 9.17 8.05
N VAL A 416 16.58 9.03 7.13
CA VAL A 416 17.23 10.17 6.45
C VAL A 416 16.21 11.03 5.71
N ARG A 417 15.27 10.41 4.97
CA ARG A 417 14.27 11.16 4.21
C ARG A 417 13.25 11.88 5.11
N LEU A 418 12.81 11.26 6.20
CA LEU A 418 11.91 11.89 7.17
C LEU A 418 12.62 13.03 7.92
N THR A 419 13.88 12.81 8.33
CA THR A 419 14.75 13.85 8.92
C THR A 419 14.89 15.04 7.98
N TRP A 420 15.10 14.79 6.68
CA TRP A 420 15.18 15.83 5.66
C TRP A 420 13.89 16.67 5.58
N LEU A 421 12.72 16.04 5.58
CA LEU A 421 11.45 16.76 5.52
C LEU A 421 11.19 17.60 6.78
N ILE A 422 11.59 17.09 7.96
CA ILE A 422 11.55 17.86 9.22
C ILE A 422 12.50 19.06 9.11
N LEU A 423 13.71 18.88 8.59
CA LEU A 423 14.66 19.97 8.38
C LEU A 423 14.10 21.05 7.46
N VAL A 424 13.48 20.66 6.33
CA VAL A 424 12.84 21.60 5.40
C VAL A 424 11.74 22.41 6.10
N LEU A 425 10.93 21.77 6.96
CA LEU A 425 9.96 22.46 7.81
C LEU A 425 10.65 23.46 8.75
N LEU A 426 11.69 23.03 9.48
CA LEU A 426 12.39 23.89 10.44
C LEU A 426 13.03 25.11 9.76
N CYS A 427 13.69 24.94 8.62
CA CYS A 427 14.22 26.05 7.82
C CYS A 427 13.10 27.01 7.36
N LYS A 428 11.94 26.47 7.00
CA LYS A 428 10.80 27.31 6.61
C LYS A 428 10.26 28.14 7.79
N LEU A 429 10.23 27.55 8.97
CA LEU A 429 9.84 28.24 10.21
C LEU A 429 10.87 29.30 10.62
N ASP A 430 12.16 29.03 10.44
CA ASP A 430 13.24 30.00 10.65
C ASP A 430 13.06 31.25 9.78
N GLY A 431 12.84 31.06 8.47
CA GLY A 431 12.51 32.16 7.58
C GLY A 431 11.22 32.91 7.98
N LYS A 432 10.24 32.21 8.56
CA LYS A 432 9.02 32.83 9.09
C LYS A 432 9.26 33.64 10.35
N ALA A 433 10.18 33.21 11.22
CA ALA A 433 10.52 33.91 12.44
C ALA A 433 11.07 35.32 12.18
N GLY A 434 11.67 35.54 11.01
CA GLY A 434 12.15 36.85 10.56
C GLY A 434 11.06 37.89 10.26
N PHE A 435 9.79 37.51 10.16
CA PHE A 435 8.68 38.47 9.97
C PHE A 435 8.15 39.07 11.27
N TYR A 436 8.56 38.56 12.43
CA TYR A 436 8.24 39.22 13.69
C TYR A 436 9.12 40.47 13.86
N GLY A 437 8.50 41.60 14.21
CA GLY A 437 9.25 42.82 14.52
C GLY A 437 10.08 42.70 15.80
N ASP A 438 9.73 41.76 16.68
CA ASP A 438 10.37 41.53 17.96
C ASP A 438 11.23 40.27 17.95
N VAL A 439 12.55 40.43 18.09
CA VAL A 439 13.51 39.33 18.18
C VAL A 439 13.15 38.29 19.28
N PRO A 440 12.70 38.69 20.49
CA PRO A 440 12.29 37.72 21.49
C PRO A 440 11.07 36.89 21.07
N LEU A 441 10.15 37.47 20.30
CA LEU A 441 8.98 36.77 19.78
C LEU A 441 9.37 35.77 18.68
N SER A 442 10.37 36.10 17.85
CA SER A 442 10.97 35.16 16.90
C SER A 442 11.53 33.92 17.61
N TYR A 443 12.30 34.09 18.70
CA TYR A 443 12.83 32.97 19.47
C TYR A 443 11.74 32.15 20.15
N LEU A 444 10.72 32.81 20.71
CA LEU A 444 9.56 32.13 21.29
C LEU A 444 8.83 31.27 20.26
N PHE A 445 8.59 31.82 19.06
CA PHE A 445 7.98 31.10 17.95
C PHE A 445 8.77 29.85 17.55
N LEU A 446 10.10 29.98 17.39
CA LEU A 446 10.97 28.86 17.05
C LEU A 446 10.95 27.77 18.13
N ALA A 447 11.03 28.17 19.40
CA ALA A 447 11.01 27.24 20.51
C ALA A 447 9.67 26.49 20.62
N ASN A 448 8.54 27.19 20.46
CA ASN A 448 7.22 26.58 20.48
C ASN A 448 7.02 25.54 19.38
N ASN A 449 7.44 25.86 18.16
CA ASN A 449 7.29 24.96 17.02
C ASN A 449 8.25 23.78 17.10
N LEU A 450 9.51 24.00 17.49
CA LEU A 450 10.46 22.91 17.66
C LEU A 450 10.08 21.98 18.82
N ASN A 451 9.60 22.52 19.94
CA ASN A 451 9.10 21.71 21.06
C ASN A 451 7.91 20.85 20.64
N TYR A 452 7.02 21.39 19.79
CA TYR A 452 5.92 20.62 19.22
C TYR A 452 6.42 19.46 18.33
N VAL A 453 7.39 19.72 17.46
CA VAL A 453 8.03 18.69 16.62
C VAL A 453 8.65 17.59 17.48
N VAL A 454 9.49 17.95 18.45
CA VAL A 454 10.14 17.02 19.39
C VAL A 454 9.09 16.19 20.14
N SER A 455 8.04 16.84 20.66
CA SER A 455 6.97 16.16 21.38
C SER A 455 6.22 15.17 20.49
N LYS A 456 5.95 15.52 19.23
CA LYS A 456 5.32 14.64 18.26
C LYS A 456 6.18 13.42 17.92
N VAL A 457 7.48 13.63 17.68
CA VAL A 457 8.43 12.52 17.45
C VAL A 457 8.47 11.58 18.66
N ARG A 458 8.58 12.13 19.87
CA ARG A 458 8.64 11.34 21.12
C ARG A 458 7.40 10.48 21.34
N GLN A 459 6.23 10.94 20.86
CA GLN A 459 4.93 10.29 21.05
C GLN A 459 4.56 9.28 19.96
N SER A 460 5.34 9.16 18.87
CA SER A 460 5.01 8.29 17.73
C SER A 460 6.11 7.27 17.40
N SER A 461 5.87 6.43 16.39
CA SER A 461 6.83 5.50 15.79
C SER A 461 8.08 6.20 15.24
N LEU A 462 8.00 7.50 14.93
CA LEU A 462 9.14 8.31 14.47
C LEU A 462 10.33 8.29 15.44
N LYS A 463 10.13 8.14 16.76
CA LYS A 463 11.25 8.05 17.71
C LYS A 463 12.17 6.86 17.43
N LEU A 464 11.63 5.76 16.88
CA LEU A 464 12.39 4.56 16.56
C LEU A 464 13.24 4.78 15.31
N LEU A 465 12.70 5.51 14.33
CA LEU A 465 13.40 5.84 13.08
C LEU A 465 14.48 6.91 13.30
N LEU A 466 14.19 7.95 14.07
CA LEU A 466 15.08 9.10 14.25
C LEU A 466 16.13 8.90 15.36
N GLY A 467 15.82 8.06 16.35
CA GLY A 467 16.75 7.73 17.44
C GLY A 467 16.82 8.76 18.57
N PRO A 468 17.44 8.37 19.71
CA PRO A 468 17.51 9.17 20.93
C PRO A 468 18.44 10.39 20.82
N ASP A 469 19.49 10.30 20.01
CA ASP A 469 20.44 11.40 19.82
C ASP A 469 19.78 12.58 19.11
N TRP A 470 18.98 12.29 18.07
CA TRP A 470 18.20 13.30 17.37
C TRP A 470 17.26 14.04 18.33
N LEU A 471 16.57 13.30 19.20
CA LEU A 471 15.69 13.90 20.22
C LEU A 471 16.47 14.77 21.19
N SER A 472 17.54 14.25 21.78
CA SER A 472 18.36 14.96 22.79
C SER A 472 18.93 16.26 22.23
N ASN A 473 19.40 16.23 20.97
CA ASN A 473 19.98 17.41 20.33
C ASN A 473 18.93 18.49 20.00
N HIS A 474 17.73 18.08 19.56
CA HIS A 474 16.64 19.03 19.31
C HIS A 474 16.02 19.56 20.61
N GLU A 475 15.99 18.77 21.69
CA GLU A 475 15.60 19.23 23.04
C GLU A 475 16.55 20.32 23.54
N ALA A 476 17.87 20.09 23.45
CA ALA A 476 18.88 21.11 23.79
C ALA A 476 18.71 22.39 22.95
N LYS A 477 18.29 22.26 21.69
CA LYS A 477 17.99 23.40 20.82
C LYS A 477 16.75 24.18 21.26
N VAL A 478 15.69 23.50 21.72
CA VAL A 478 14.51 24.14 22.33
C VAL A 478 14.92 24.95 23.55
N GLU A 479 15.74 24.37 24.44
CA GLU A 479 16.26 25.05 25.63
C GLU A 479 17.08 26.29 25.24
N GLN A 480 17.92 26.19 24.20
CA GLN A 480 18.70 27.31 23.68
C GLN A 480 17.79 28.45 23.19
N TYR A 481 16.75 28.15 22.41
CA TYR A 481 15.81 29.17 21.95
C TYR A 481 15.04 29.80 23.11
N MET A 482 14.60 29.01 24.09
CA MET A 482 13.92 29.54 25.28
C MET A 482 14.84 30.40 26.15
N ALA A 483 16.11 30.02 26.29
CA ALA A 483 17.10 30.84 26.98
C ALA A 483 17.31 32.20 26.28
N ASN A 484 17.37 32.21 24.95
CA ASN A 484 17.47 33.44 24.16
C ASN A 484 16.24 34.32 24.29
N PHE A 485 15.03 33.73 24.20
CA PHE A 485 13.78 34.43 24.45
C PHE A 485 13.77 35.08 25.85
N LYS A 486 14.05 34.32 26.92
CA LYS A 486 14.09 34.84 28.29
C LYS A 486 15.12 35.96 28.45
N ARG A 487 16.32 35.78 27.89
CA ARG A 487 17.41 36.76 27.97
C ARG A 487 17.09 38.05 27.24
N MET A 488 16.60 37.98 26.00
CA MET A 488 16.37 39.16 25.17
C MET A 488 15.03 39.83 25.47
N GLY A 489 14.00 39.05 25.79
CA GLY A 489 12.64 39.55 26.07
C GLY A 489 12.53 40.30 27.38
N TRP A 490 13.40 40.01 28.35
CA TRP A 490 13.36 40.61 29.69
C TRP A 490 14.67 41.35 30.04
N SER A 491 15.52 41.65 29.06
CA SER A 491 16.83 42.30 29.27
C SER A 491 16.71 43.69 29.88
N SER A 492 15.72 44.49 29.45
CA SER A 492 15.45 45.82 29.99
C SER A 492 15.08 45.77 31.48
N VAL A 493 14.21 44.82 31.85
CA VAL A 493 13.83 44.58 33.25
C VAL A 493 15.04 44.10 34.06
N MET A 494 15.81 43.15 33.52
CA MET A 494 16.98 42.60 34.23
C MET A 494 18.10 43.63 34.44
N THR A 495 18.26 44.61 33.54
CA THR A 495 19.29 45.67 33.62
C THR A 495 18.78 46.97 34.25
N SER A 496 17.51 47.01 34.66
CA SER A 496 16.93 48.17 35.36
C SER A 496 17.36 48.27 36.83
N LEU A 497 17.84 47.16 37.41
CA LEU A 497 18.36 47.07 38.78
C LEU A 497 19.90 47.00 38.78
N PRO A 498 20.57 47.45 39.85
CA PRO A 498 22.02 47.31 39.99
C PRO A 498 22.45 45.83 40.02
N GLU A 499 23.57 45.50 39.36
CA GLU A 499 24.15 44.15 39.37
C GLU A 499 24.40 43.63 40.78
N ASN A 500 24.82 44.53 41.68
CA ASN A 500 24.88 44.27 43.11
C ASN A 500 23.74 45.01 43.82
N SER A 501 22.62 44.33 44.02
CA SER A 501 21.43 44.86 44.71
C SER A 501 21.68 45.24 46.18
N THR A 502 22.86 44.89 46.72
CA THR A 502 23.30 45.22 48.09
C THR A 502 24.32 46.35 48.16
N ALA A 503 24.82 46.86 47.03
CA ALA A 503 25.71 48.04 47.02
C ALA A 503 25.02 49.24 47.67
N GLU A 504 25.77 50.11 48.35
CA GLU A 504 25.24 51.37 48.88
C GLU A 504 25.02 52.36 47.75
N ILE A 505 23.78 52.80 47.59
CA ILE A 505 23.36 53.84 46.65
C ILE A 505 22.54 54.89 47.40
N SER A 506 22.51 56.11 46.86
CA SER A 506 21.72 57.20 47.43
C SER A 506 20.21 56.92 47.29
N PRO A 507 19.36 57.49 48.16
CA PRO A 507 17.91 57.37 48.03
C PRO A 507 17.36 57.87 46.68
N ALA A 508 18.02 58.89 46.09
CA ALA A 508 17.63 59.42 44.78
C ALA A 508 17.93 58.44 43.64
N GLU A 509 19.12 57.81 43.65
CA GLU A 509 19.49 56.76 42.69
C GLU A 509 18.59 55.52 42.86
N ALA A 510 18.26 55.15 44.10
CA ALA A 510 17.35 54.04 44.37
C ALA A 510 15.94 54.29 43.80
N LYS A 511 15.43 55.53 43.94
CA LYS A 511 14.18 55.98 43.34
C LYS A 511 14.21 55.87 41.81
N GLU A 512 15.30 56.31 41.17
CA GLU A 512 15.47 56.19 39.72
C GLU A 512 15.44 54.72 39.26
N CYS A 513 16.11 53.81 39.98
CA CYS A 513 16.07 52.38 39.70
C CYS A 513 14.64 51.80 39.82
N PHE A 514 13.85 52.19 40.84
CA PHE A 514 12.46 51.74 40.97
C PHE A 514 11.57 52.23 39.83
N CYS A 515 11.73 53.49 39.40
CA CYS A 515 11.01 54.03 38.25
C CYS A 515 11.39 53.28 36.98
N LYS A 516 12.69 53.09 36.72
CA LYS A 516 13.19 52.37 35.55
C LYS A 516 12.72 50.93 35.51
N PHE A 517 12.72 50.24 36.66
CA PHE A 517 12.20 48.88 36.79
C PHE A 517 10.70 48.84 36.49
N SER A 518 9.92 49.71 37.12
CA SER A 518 8.45 49.72 36.96
C SER A 518 8.03 49.99 35.53
N LEU A 519 8.66 50.97 34.86
CA LEU A 519 8.42 51.26 33.44
C LEU A 519 8.82 50.08 32.55
N SER A 520 10.04 49.56 32.72
CA SER A 520 10.53 48.45 31.90
C SER A 520 9.68 47.19 32.09
N PHE A 521 9.25 46.91 33.31
CA PHE A 521 8.41 45.76 33.64
C PHE A 521 7.02 45.90 33.02
N GLU A 522 6.38 47.07 33.17
CA GLU A 522 5.07 47.35 32.60
C GLU A 522 5.08 47.24 31.07
N GLU A 523 6.03 47.89 30.40
CA GLU A 523 6.18 47.81 28.94
C GLU A 523 6.39 46.37 28.46
N THR A 524 7.28 45.63 29.13
CA THR A 524 7.57 44.23 28.78
C THR A 524 6.35 43.34 29.01
N TYR A 525 5.66 43.51 30.14
CA TYR A 525 4.46 42.75 30.48
C TYR A 525 3.35 42.97 29.45
N TRP A 526 3.00 44.23 29.14
CA TRP A 526 1.96 44.54 28.18
C TRP A 526 2.29 44.03 26.78
N LYS A 527 3.55 44.15 26.37
CA LYS A 527 4.02 43.64 25.09
C LYS A 527 3.91 42.11 24.98
N GLN A 528 4.27 41.39 26.03
CA GLN A 528 4.30 39.93 26.05
C GLN A 528 2.96 39.29 26.49
N ARG A 529 1.99 40.07 26.96
CA ARG A 529 0.71 39.56 27.47
C ARG A 529 -0.07 38.74 26.43
N SER A 530 0.00 39.13 25.15
CA SER A 530 -0.67 38.42 24.05
C SER A 530 0.14 37.25 23.50
N TRP A 531 1.36 37.02 23.99
CA TRP A 531 2.22 35.94 23.52
C TRP A 531 1.76 34.62 24.13
N VAL A 532 2.12 33.50 23.49
CA VAL A 532 1.58 32.18 23.84
C VAL A 532 2.71 31.16 23.96
N ILE A 533 2.70 30.37 25.03
CA ILE A 533 3.46 29.11 25.13
C ILE A 533 2.42 27.98 25.24
N PRO A 534 2.13 27.25 24.15
CA PRO A 534 1.07 26.24 24.16
C PRO A 534 1.36 25.07 25.11
N ASP A 535 2.61 24.61 25.18
CA ASP A 535 3.01 23.51 26.06
C ASP A 535 2.96 23.94 27.54
N PRO A 536 2.13 23.30 28.38
CA PRO A 536 2.00 23.70 29.78
C PRO A 536 3.28 23.57 30.60
N LYS A 537 4.05 22.48 30.40
CA LYS A 537 5.26 22.23 31.17
C LYS A 537 6.32 23.28 30.86
N LEU A 538 6.53 23.55 29.57
CA LEU A 538 7.47 24.56 29.12
C LEU A 538 7.04 25.97 29.54
N ARG A 539 5.73 26.26 29.50
CA ARG A 539 5.18 27.54 29.97
C ARG A 539 5.47 27.76 31.45
N ASP A 540 5.19 26.76 32.28
CA ASP A 540 5.38 26.86 33.73
C ASP A 540 6.88 26.96 34.09
N GLU A 541 7.74 26.21 33.41
CA GLU A 541 9.19 26.31 33.57
C GLU A 541 9.71 27.72 33.23
N VAL A 542 9.25 28.31 32.12
CA VAL A 542 9.60 29.67 31.72
C VAL A 542 9.16 30.68 32.78
N LYS A 543 7.92 30.57 33.28
CA LYS A 543 7.39 31.45 34.33
C LYS A 543 8.21 31.37 35.61
N ILE A 544 8.48 30.15 36.10
CA ILE A 544 9.29 29.91 37.30
C ILE A 544 10.70 30.46 37.11
N SER A 545 11.32 30.20 35.96
CA SER A 545 12.67 30.66 35.63
C SER A 545 12.77 32.20 35.60
N LEU A 546 11.80 32.87 34.98
CA LEU A 546 11.74 34.34 34.93
C LEU A 546 11.48 34.94 36.31
N ALA A 547 10.50 34.42 37.05
CA ALA A 547 10.19 34.88 38.40
C ALA A 547 11.41 34.74 39.31
N LYS A 548 12.06 33.57 39.32
CA LYS A 548 13.30 33.35 40.08
C LYS A 548 14.38 34.38 39.72
N LYS A 549 14.61 34.61 38.43
CA LYS A 549 15.68 35.50 37.97
C LYS A 549 15.39 36.97 38.31
N ILE A 550 14.19 37.46 38.03
CA ILE A 550 13.79 38.86 38.29
C ILE A 550 13.73 39.12 39.81
N LEU A 551 13.10 38.24 40.57
CA LEU A 551 12.90 38.43 42.00
C LEU A 551 14.18 38.26 42.83
N SER A 552 15.17 37.51 42.32
CA SER A 552 16.46 37.36 43.00
C SER A 552 17.20 38.69 43.20
N ALA A 553 17.06 39.63 42.26
CA ALA A 553 17.60 40.98 42.37
C ALA A 553 16.59 41.96 42.98
N TYR A 554 15.32 41.85 42.61
CA TYR A 554 14.30 42.82 43.02
C TYR A 554 13.91 42.74 44.51
N ARG A 555 13.79 41.53 45.08
CA ARG A 555 13.39 41.36 46.49
C ARG A 555 14.39 42.00 47.47
N PRO A 556 15.70 41.71 47.41
CA PRO A 556 16.67 42.33 48.31
C PRO A 556 16.74 43.85 48.12
N PHE A 557 16.65 44.32 46.87
CA PHE A 557 16.66 45.75 46.56
C PHE A 557 15.44 46.48 47.17
N SER A 558 14.25 45.90 47.00
CA SER A 558 13.00 46.41 47.56
C SER A 558 13.03 46.46 49.10
N GLN A 559 13.57 45.42 49.75
CA GLN A 559 13.71 45.40 51.21
C GLN A 559 14.70 46.46 51.72
N LYS A 560 15.83 46.68 51.03
CA LYS A 560 16.88 47.62 51.48
C LYS A 560 16.50 49.09 51.29
N TYR A 561 15.82 49.41 50.19
CA TYR A 561 15.58 50.79 49.77
C TYR A 561 14.10 51.21 49.72
N GLY A 562 13.16 50.26 49.77
CA GLY A 562 11.73 50.52 49.61
C GLY A 562 11.19 51.49 50.65
N GLU A 563 11.46 51.26 51.94
CA GLU A 563 11.04 52.19 53.00
C GLU A 563 11.72 53.55 52.84
N LYS A 564 13.04 53.59 52.61
CA LYS A 564 13.82 54.83 52.49
C LYS A 564 13.31 55.75 51.37
N VAL A 565 12.87 55.16 50.26
CA VAL A 565 12.28 55.91 49.14
C VAL A 565 10.85 56.34 49.46
N ALA A 566 10.05 55.49 50.12
CA ALA A 566 8.67 55.81 50.52
C ALA A 566 8.58 56.96 51.54
N TRP A 567 9.51 57.03 52.51
CA TRP A 567 9.58 58.12 53.48
C TRP A 567 9.91 59.47 52.83
N MET A 568 10.65 59.47 51.72
CA MET A 568 11.04 60.68 50.98
C MET A 568 9.87 61.34 50.23
N GLU A 569 8.78 60.60 49.98
CA GLU A 569 7.61 61.06 49.21
C GLU A 569 6.36 61.36 50.04
N SER A 570 6.39 61.14 51.37
CA SER A 570 5.28 61.46 52.27
C SER A 570 4.93 62.97 52.33
N GLY A 571 5.60 63.82 51.52
CA GLY A 571 5.41 65.25 51.41
C GLY A 571 4.81 65.77 50.09
N GLY A 572 4.39 64.96 49.12
CA GLY A 572 3.75 65.49 47.90
C GLY A 572 3.34 64.45 46.86
N GLY A 573 2.08 64.49 46.43
CA GLY A 573 1.42 63.48 45.61
C GLY A 573 2.00 63.31 44.20
N VAL A 574 2.54 62.12 43.94
CA VAL A 574 2.73 61.49 42.63
C VAL A 574 2.49 59.99 42.83
N GLU A 575 1.92 59.31 41.84
CA GLU A 575 1.65 57.85 41.83
C GLU A 575 2.77 57.05 42.53
N SER A 576 2.39 56.12 43.41
CA SER A 576 3.33 55.35 44.23
C SER A 576 4.45 54.73 43.38
N ILE A 577 5.67 55.26 43.51
CA ILE A 577 6.86 54.77 42.79
C ILE A 577 7.12 53.27 43.04
N LEU A 578 6.63 52.77 44.19
CA LEU A 578 6.54 51.35 44.53
C LEU A 578 5.29 50.69 43.91
N ARG A 579 5.06 50.89 42.61
CA ARG A 579 3.87 50.40 41.89
C ARG A 579 3.75 48.87 41.89
N PHE A 580 4.88 48.18 41.97
CA PHE A 580 4.94 46.71 41.93
C PHE A 580 5.59 46.16 43.20
N ALA A 581 4.80 45.76 44.19
CA ALA A 581 5.34 44.95 45.29
C ALA A 581 5.93 43.63 44.74
N PRO A 582 6.96 43.04 45.37
CA PRO A 582 7.58 41.80 44.88
C PRO A 582 6.59 40.64 44.66
N ASP A 583 5.54 40.55 45.47
CA ASP A 583 4.50 39.53 45.32
C ASP A 583 3.58 39.82 44.12
N ASN A 584 3.32 41.10 43.84
CA ASN A 584 2.56 41.51 42.65
C ASN A 584 3.31 41.15 41.36
N VAL A 585 4.64 41.35 41.33
CA VAL A 585 5.49 40.95 40.19
C VAL A 585 5.36 39.46 39.91
N GLN A 586 5.34 38.61 40.95
CA GLN A 586 5.17 37.17 40.78
C GLN A 586 3.80 36.80 40.21
N ASN A 587 2.73 37.47 40.65
CA ASN A 587 1.38 37.26 40.13
C ASN A 587 1.30 37.65 38.64
N TYR A 588 1.80 38.82 38.26
CA TYR A 588 1.83 39.25 36.85
C TYR A 588 2.60 38.27 35.95
N LEU A 589 3.77 37.79 36.39
CA LEU A 589 4.53 36.80 35.62
C LEU A 589 3.78 35.47 35.48
N SER A 590 2.98 35.11 36.49
CA SER A 590 2.17 33.89 36.49
C SER A 590 1.01 33.96 35.50
N ASP A 591 0.55 35.15 35.13
CA ASP A 591 -0.57 35.35 34.18
C ASP A 591 -0.14 35.35 32.70
N LEU A 592 1.16 35.38 32.42
CA LEU A 592 1.68 35.47 31.05
C LEU A 592 1.53 34.16 30.25
N TYR A 593 1.64 34.30 28.93
CA TYR A 593 1.81 33.19 27.97
C TYR A 593 0.62 32.23 27.78
N HIS A 594 -0.54 32.56 28.32
CA HIS A 594 -1.77 31.78 28.12
C HIS A 594 -2.48 32.10 26.78
N GLY A 595 -2.15 33.23 26.14
CA GLY A 595 -2.92 33.79 25.04
C GLY A 595 -4.14 34.58 25.52
N SER A 596 -4.66 35.48 24.70
CA SER A 596 -5.86 36.25 25.02
C SER A 596 -7.08 35.30 25.10
N SER A 597 -7.61 35.15 26.30
CA SER A 597 -8.94 34.57 26.55
C SER A 597 -10.00 35.59 26.12
N GLU A 598 -10.21 35.74 24.82
CA GLU A 598 -11.29 36.59 24.27
C GLU A 598 -12.40 35.80 23.57
N ASN A 599 -12.43 34.47 23.72
CA ASN A 599 -13.50 33.62 23.16
C ASN A 599 -14.21 32.73 24.19
N SER A 600 -14.27 33.15 25.46
CA SER A 600 -15.11 32.51 26.47
C SER A 600 -15.95 33.52 27.23
N SER A 601 -16.84 34.20 26.52
CA SER A 601 -18.03 34.81 27.10
C SER A 601 -19.25 34.22 26.40
N THR A 602 -19.90 33.30 27.11
CA THR A 602 -21.27 32.83 26.86
C THR A 602 -22.23 34.01 26.70
N THR A 603 -22.78 34.18 25.49
CA THR A 603 -24.08 34.82 25.28
C THR A 603 -24.90 33.96 24.35
N SER A 604 -25.94 33.38 24.93
CA SER A 604 -27.07 32.74 24.26
C SER A 604 -27.89 33.77 23.45
N SER A 605 -27.99 33.59 22.12
CA SER A 605 -29.25 33.77 21.35
C SER A 605 -29.04 33.63 19.83
N SER A 606 -29.74 32.64 19.27
CA SER A 606 -30.46 32.58 17.98
C SER A 606 -29.81 33.01 16.65
N HIS A 607 -29.70 32.01 15.76
CA HIS A 607 -29.93 31.95 14.31
C HIS A 607 -29.29 32.98 13.35
N GLY A 608 -28.46 32.44 12.45
CA GLY A 608 -28.08 33.07 11.19
C GLY A 608 -27.17 32.16 10.37
N SER A 609 -27.74 31.39 9.45
CA SER A 609 -27.05 30.48 8.53
C SER A 609 -26.04 31.18 7.62
N SER A 610 -24.79 30.73 7.62
CA SER A 610 -23.90 30.87 6.45
C SER A 610 -22.88 29.72 6.40
N SER A 611 -22.82 29.08 5.24
CA SER A 611 -22.01 27.93 4.90
C SER A 611 -20.55 28.32 4.69
N ARG A 612 -19.64 27.69 5.43
CA ARG A 612 -18.22 27.59 5.06
C ARG A 612 -17.68 26.23 5.49
N SER A 613 -17.42 25.42 4.47
CA SER A 613 -16.87 24.07 4.50
C SER A 613 -15.48 24.04 5.12
N THR A 614 -15.36 23.36 6.26
CA THR A 614 -14.11 22.82 6.81
C THR A 614 -14.13 21.31 6.56
N PRO A 615 -13.04 20.68 6.09
CA PRO A 615 -12.99 19.25 5.96
C PRO A 615 -12.80 18.63 7.35
N MET A 616 -13.81 17.90 7.81
CA MET A 616 -13.74 17.02 8.97
C MET A 616 -12.84 15.82 8.62
N TRP A 617 -11.79 15.62 9.41
CA TRP A 617 -11.01 14.38 9.39
C TRP A 617 -11.80 13.29 10.11
N SER A 618 -12.17 12.24 9.38
CA SER A 618 -12.51 10.94 9.94
C SER A 618 -11.20 10.16 10.12
N SER A 619 -10.91 9.73 11.34
CA SER A 619 -9.80 8.82 11.64
C SER A 619 -9.96 7.50 10.87
N PRO A 620 -8.88 6.87 10.36
CA PRO A 620 -8.94 5.49 9.91
C PRO A 620 -8.99 4.53 11.11
N PRO A 621 -9.64 3.36 11.01
CA PRO A 621 -9.65 2.36 12.06
C PRO A 621 -8.24 1.79 12.25
N ARG A 622 -7.84 1.63 13.52
CA ARG A 622 -6.62 0.91 13.90
C ARG A 622 -6.89 -0.59 13.77
N GLY A 623 -6.41 -1.22 12.70
CA GLY A 623 -6.23 -2.67 12.61
C GLY A 623 -4.84 -3.06 13.11
N ARG A 624 -4.74 -4.19 13.80
CA ARG A 624 -3.48 -4.83 14.20
C ARG A 624 -2.75 -5.41 13.00
#